data_AF-A0A851GDT9-F1
#
_entry.id   AF-A0A851GDT9-F1
#
_cell.length_a   1.000
_cell.length_b   1.000
_cell.length_c   1.000
_cell.angle_alpha   90.00
_cell.angle_beta   90.00
_cell.angle_gamma   90.00
#
_symmetry.space_group_name_H-M   'P 1'
#
loop_
_entity.id
_entity.type
_entity.pdbx_description
1 polymer ?
#
loop_
_entity_poly.entity_id
_entity_poly.type
_entity_poly.pdbx_seq_one_letter_code
_entity_poly.pdbx_strand_id
1 'polypeptide(L)'
;MKNNTYNIRNGNTLALATGIALSCFTLGISDAEAQRNGKGNKGGKGHGGKGKPGARAHDRGFDLAELGVIRDKIAAHKRLTIGGAGYYDQKNHELRQGHVKVYSMIRHNLVEDRISEQLGRDAVDELLAIGEQAKELQGEDGTLNAEDAATIAAKQRALGKRIAEARESKVNPDILTPKVNERQVHMEELYRFAVDSKTASKGQAATLRRHLDSLEKKEDTAKKDGKISDREHEKLIEETIEVWKAFAKVLKP
;
A
#
# COMPACT_ATOMS: atom_id res chain seq x y z
N MET A 1 41.77 -11.78 50.27
CA MET A 1 41.09 -10.78 49.42
C MET A 1 41.51 -11.04 47.98
N LYS A 2 40.64 -11.62 47.15
CA LYS A 2 40.94 -11.95 45.75
C LYS A 2 40.28 -10.90 44.86
N ASN A 3 41.09 -10.08 44.20
CA ASN A 3 40.65 -9.17 43.15
C ASN A 3 40.38 -9.99 41.89
N ASN A 4 39.16 -9.89 41.34
CA ASN A 4 38.80 -10.50 40.07
C ASN A 4 38.56 -9.38 39.05
N THR A 5 39.56 -9.13 38.22
CA THR A 5 39.52 -8.19 37.10
C THR A 5 39.15 -8.98 35.86
N TYR A 6 37.90 -8.90 35.39
CA TYR A 6 37.52 -9.47 34.10
C TYR A 6 37.81 -8.47 32.97
N ASN A 7 38.91 -8.76 32.29
CA ASN A 7 39.33 -8.22 31.02
C ASN A 7 38.52 -8.92 29.92
N ILE A 8 37.56 -8.24 29.29
CA ILE A 8 36.88 -8.74 28.09
C ILE A 8 37.50 -8.03 26.88
N ARG A 9 38.47 -8.71 26.25
CA ARG A 9 38.93 -8.40 24.91
C ARG A 9 38.05 -9.11 23.89
N ASN A 10 37.57 -8.29 22.96
CA ASN A 10 37.13 -8.54 21.59
C ASN A 10 37.50 -9.90 20.97
N GLY A 11 36.51 -10.51 20.33
CA GLY A 11 36.72 -11.57 19.35
C GLY A 11 35.50 -12.44 19.15
N ASN A 12 34.45 -11.89 18.52
CA ASN A 12 33.53 -12.62 17.64
C ASN A 12 32.52 -11.63 17.05
N THR A 13 32.97 -10.94 16.01
CA THR A 13 32.11 -10.34 14.99
C THR A 13 31.35 -11.46 14.27
N LEU A 14 30.23 -11.89 14.85
CA LEU A 14 29.19 -12.56 14.07
C LEU A 14 28.50 -11.48 13.25
N ALA A 15 28.92 -11.38 11.99
CA ALA A 15 28.21 -10.65 10.95
C ALA A 15 26.83 -11.29 10.77
N LEU A 16 25.83 -10.73 11.43
CA LEU A 16 24.42 -11.00 11.15
C LEU A 16 23.76 -9.69 10.73
N ALA A 17 23.03 -9.77 9.62
CA ALA A 17 22.04 -8.82 9.15
C ALA A 17 22.54 -7.48 8.61
N THR A 18 22.46 -7.31 7.29
CA THR A 18 21.37 -6.51 6.67
C THR A 18 21.48 -6.58 5.14
N GLY A 19 21.10 -7.71 4.58
CA GLY A 19 20.73 -7.80 3.16
C GLY A 19 19.27 -7.43 2.99
N ILE A 20 18.91 -6.15 3.15
CA ILE A 20 17.59 -5.67 2.72
C ILE A 20 17.72 -5.42 1.23
N ALA A 21 17.40 -6.45 0.46
CA ALA A 21 17.22 -6.34 -0.98
C ALA A 21 16.17 -5.26 -1.26
N LEU A 22 16.58 -4.31 -2.10
CA LEU A 22 15.76 -3.26 -2.67
C LEU A 22 14.67 -3.91 -3.54
N SER A 23 13.54 -4.29 -2.96
CA SER A 23 12.37 -4.76 -3.71
C SER A 23 11.62 -3.57 -4.28
N CYS A 24 12.11 -3.10 -5.42
CA CYS A 24 11.44 -2.13 -6.27
C CYS A 24 10.02 -2.62 -6.64
N PHE A 25 9.01 -1.99 -6.03
CA PHE A 25 7.76 -1.53 -6.67
C PHE A 25 7.42 -2.16 -8.03
N THR A 26 7.05 -3.45 -8.05
CA THR A 26 6.48 -4.11 -9.24
C THR A 26 5.62 -5.31 -8.84
N LEU A 27 4.49 -5.08 -8.19
CA LEU A 27 3.40 -6.08 -8.16
C LEU A 27 2.06 -5.37 -8.33
N GLY A 28 1.50 -5.56 -9.52
CA GLY A 28 0.28 -4.92 -10.00
C GLY A 28 0.03 -5.17 -11.49
N ILE A 29 0.99 -5.72 -12.25
CA ILE A 29 0.82 -6.11 -13.65
C ILE A 29 1.72 -7.33 -13.94
N SER A 30 1.22 -8.55 -13.71
CA SER A 30 1.89 -9.77 -14.18
C SER A 30 0.93 -10.88 -14.64
N ASP A 31 -0.25 -10.51 -15.15
CA ASP A 31 -1.13 -11.49 -15.82
C ASP A 31 -1.79 -10.97 -17.11
N ALA A 32 -1.89 -9.64 -17.30
CA ALA A 32 -2.48 -9.09 -18.52
C ALA A 32 -1.48 -8.97 -19.71
N GLU A 33 -0.18 -8.91 -19.45
CA GLU A 33 0.84 -8.77 -20.52
C GLU A 33 1.41 -10.11 -21.02
N ALA A 34 1.35 -11.18 -20.22
CA ALA A 34 1.84 -12.50 -20.61
C ALA A 34 0.97 -13.21 -21.67
N GLN A 35 -0.29 -12.78 -21.86
CA GLN A 35 -1.17 -13.32 -22.92
C GLN A 35 -1.10 -12.55 -24.25
N ARG A 36 -0.35 -11.45 -24.36
CA ARG A 36 -0.28 -10.66 -25.61
C ARG A 36 0.85 -11.05 -26.57
N ASN A 37 1.81 -11.86 -26.16
CA ASN A 37 2.92 -12.30 -27.02
C ASN A 37 2.82 -13.78 -27.47
N GLY A 38 1.60 -14.25 -27.70
CA GLY A 38 1.33 -15.52 -28.38
C GLY A 38 1.36 -15.39 -29.90
N LYS A 39 2.51 -15.68 -30.52
CA LYS A 39 2.69 -16.19 -31.90
C LYS A 39 2.03 -15.41 -33.06
N GLY A 40 2.73 -14.41 -33.56
CA GLY A 40 2.55 -13.91 -34.94
C GLY A 40 3.29 -14.78 -35.95
N ASN A 41 2.63 -15.81 -36.48
CA ASN A 41 3.10 -16.57 -37.64
C ASN A 41 2.90 -15.70 -38.90
N LYS A 42 3.97 -15.39 -39.63
CA LYS A 42 3.89 -14.65 -40.91
C LYS A 42 3.44 -15.60 -42.01
N GLY A 43 2.26 -15.34 -42.59
CA GLY A 43 1.86 -15.93 -43.87
C GLY A 43 0.44 -15.54 -44.29
N GLY A 44 0.29 -15.03 -45.51
CA GLY A 44 -0.98 -15.11 -46.25
C GLY A 44 -1.61 -13.79 -46.71
N LYS A 45 -1.47 -13.49 -48.00
CA LYS A 45 -2.32 -12.57 -48.80
C LYS A 45 -3.77 -13.09 -48.85
N GLY A 46 -4.77 -12.21 -48.90
CA GLY A 46 -6.14 -12.60 -49.29
C GLY A 46 -7.17 -11.47 -49.27
N HIS A 47 -7.93 -11.38 -50.37
CA HIS A 47 -8.90 -10.33 -50.73
C HIS A 47 -10.19 -10.24 -49.88
N GLY A 48 -10.75 -9.02 -49.85
CA GLY A 48 -12.12 -8.72 -50.30
C GLY A 48 -13.30 -9.36 -49.54
N GLY A 49 -13.98 -8.55 -48.72
CA GLY A 49 -15.31 -8.89 -48.21
C GLY A 49 -16.02 -7.68 -47.61
N LYS A 50 -16.97 -7.11 -48.36
CA LYS A 50 -17.94 -6.12 -47.86
C LYS A 50 -18.89 -6.81 -46.88
N GLY A 51 -18.66 -6.64 -45.58
CA GLY A 51 -19.57 -7.04 -44.51
C GLY A 51 -20.32 -5.82 -43.95
N LYS A 52 -21.65 -5.92 -43.86
CA LYS A 52 -22.56 -4.92 -43.25
C LYS A 52 -22.08 -4.51 -41.85
N PRO A 53 -22.24 -3.24 -41.43
CA PRO A 53 -21.93 -2.84 -40.06
C PRO A 53 -22.91 -3.55 -39.11
N GLY A 54 -22.43 -4.62 -38.49
CA GLY A 54 -23.08 -5.25 -37.35
C GLY A 54 -23.25 -4.22 -36.23
N ALA A 55 -24.40 -4.29 -35.58
CA ALA A 55 -24.80 -3.44 -34.47
C ALA A 55 -23.62 -3.13 -33.54
N ARG A 56 -23.33 -1.83 -33.36
CA ARG A 56 -22.37 -1.35 -32.37
C ARG A 56 -22.74 -1.97 -31.04
N ALA A 57 -21.87 -2.84 -30.53
CA ALA A 57 -21.85 -3.17 -29.11
C ALA A 57 -21.92 -1.84 -28.36
N HIS A 58 -22.80 -1.73 -27.37
CA HIS A 58 -22.85 -0.57 -26.50
C HIS A 58 -21.44 -0.30 -25.99
N ASP A 59 -20.84 0.74 -26.55
CA ASP A 59 -19.54 1.26 -26.16
C ASP A 59 -19.72 1.72 -24.72
N ARG A 60 -19.34 0.87 -23.76
CA ARG A 60 -19.16 1.30 -22.39
C ARG A 60 -17.96 2.24 -22.46
N GLY A 61 -18.23 3.50 -22.77
CA GLY A 61 -17.25 4.55 -23.02
C GLY A 61 -16.30 4.68 -21.84
N PHE A 62 -15.21 3.93 -21.91
CA PHE A 62 -14.03 4.10 -21.09
C PHE A 62 -13.01 4.77 -22.00
N ASP A 63 -12.80 6.07 -21.79
CA ASP A 63 -11.65 6.72 -22.40
C ASP A 63 -10.40 6.20 -21.67
N LEU A 64 -9.62 5.38 -22.38
CA LEU A 64 -8.36 4.83 -21.88
C LEU A 64 -7.36 5.93 -21.52
N ALA A 65 -7.44 7.10 -22.15
CA ALA A 65 -6.61 8.25 -21.81
C ALA A 65 -6.98 8.82 -20.43
N GLU A 66 -8.28 8.95 -20.13
CA GLU A 66 -8.76 9.41 -18.82
C GLU A 66 -8.37 8.44 -17.69
N LEU A 67 -8.44 7.13 -17.94
CA LEU A 67 -7.95 6.12 -17.00
C LEU A 67 -6.43 6.23 -16.75
N GLY A 68 -5.67 6.55 -17.81
CA GLY A 68 -4.24 6.85 -17.69
C GLY A 68 -3.98 8.07 -16.80
N VAL A 69 -4.73 9.15 -16.99
CA VAL A 69 -4.61 10.37 -16.17
C VAL A 69 -4.93 10.10 -14.70
N ILE A 70 -5.99 9.36 -14.39
CA ILE A 70 -6.33 9.03 -12.99
C ILE A 70 -5.26 8.14 -12.36
N ARG A 71 -4.79 7.12 -13.08
CA ARG A 71 -3.70 6.25 -12.60
C ARG A 71 -2.46 7.08 -12.26
N ASP A 72 -2.09 8.01 -13.13
CA ASP A 72 -0.90 8.84 -12.94
C ASP A 72 -1.09 9.81 -11.75
N LYS A 73 -2.31 10.34 -11.56
CA LYS A 73 -2.67 11.14 -10.36
C LYS A 73 -2.58 10.33 -9.07
N ILE A 74 -3.06 9.08 -9.06
CA ILE A 74 -2.95 8.19 -7.90
C ILE A 74 -1.47 7.90 -7.60
N ALA A 75 -0.67 7.59 -8.62
CA ALA A 75 0.76 7.34 -8.46
C ALA A 75 1.49 8.57 -7.91
N ALA A 76 1.15 9.76 -8.40
CA ALA A 76 1.68 11.02 -7.89
C ALA A 76 1.28 11.26 -6.42
N HIS A 77 0.00 11.04 -6.07
CA HIS A 77 -0.47 11.16 -4.68
C HIS A 77 0.27 10.21 -3.75
N LYS A 78 0.38 8.92 -4.11
CA LYS A 78 1.15 7.94 -3.34
C LYS A 78 2.61 8.36 -3.16
N ARG A 79 3.25 8.91 -4.20
CA ARG A 79 4.63 9.41 -4.12
C ARG A 79 4.75 10.59 -3.15
N LEU A 80 3.78 11.49 -3.15
CA LEU A 80 3.78 12.69 -2.30
C LEU A 80 3.49 12.35 -0.84
N THR A 81 2.51 11.49 -0.57
CA THR A 81 2.10 11.12 0.79
C THR A 81 2.99 9.99 1.33
N ILE A 82 2.65 8.75 0.99
CA ILE A 82 3.32 7.52 1.43
C ILE A 82 4.81 7.48 1.05
N GLY A 83 5.14 8.00 -0.13
CA GLY A 83 6.51 8.14 -0.62
C GLY A 83 7.31 9.27 0.03
N GLY A 84 6.67 10.06 0.91
CA GLY A 84 7.24 11.16 1.67
C GLY A 84 7.69 12.36 0.85
N ALA A 85 7.49 12.39 -0.47
CA ALA A 85 8.03 13.44 -1.32
C ALA A 85 7.31 14.79 -1.16
N GLY A 86 6.11 14.79 -0.59
CA GLY A 86 5.36 16.01 -0.26
C GLY A 86 5.73 16.61 1.10
N TYR A 87 6.50 15.87 1.90
CA TYR A 87 6.88 16.24 3.27
C TYR A 87 8.37 16.56 3.40
N TYR A 88 9.21 15.86 2.65
CA TYR A 88 10.66 15.94 2.75
C TYR A 88 11.25 16.33 1.42
N ASP A 89 12.03 17.41 1.43
CA ASP A 89 12.80 17.84 0.28
C ASP A 89 13.98 16.91 -0.02
N GLN A 90 14.79 17.26 -1.02
CA GLN A 90 15.95 16.45 -1.40
C GLN A 90 17.05 16.45 -0.34
N LYS A 91 17.16 17.51 0.47
CA LYS A 91 18.16 17.60 1.56
C LYS A 91 17.78 16.71 2.74
N ASN A 92 16.49 16.52 2.99
CA ASN A 92 15.94 15.64 4.03
C ASN A 92 15.74 14.19 3.57
N HIS A 93 16.63 13.69 2.70
CA HIS A 93 16.49 12.36 2.09
C HIS A 93 16.42 11.23 3.12
N GLU A 94 17.17 11.31 4.22
CA GLU A 94 17.15 10.28 5.28
C GLU A 94 15.79 10.22 5.99
N LEU A 95 15.18 11.37 6.27
CA LEU A 95 13.83 11.43 6.86
C LEU A 95 12.78 10.84 5.90
N ARG A 96 12.95 11.10 4.60
CA ARG A 96 12.10 10.50 3.57
C ARG A 96 12.23 8.99 3.52
N GLN A 97 13.46 8.46 3.56
CA GLN A 97 13.69 7.02 3.62
C GLN A 97 13.10 6.41 4.90
N GLY A 98 13.26 7.09 6.04
CA GLY A 98 12.65 6.69 7.32
C GLY A 98 11.13 6.59 7.23
N HIS A 99 10.47 7.60 6.65
CA HIS A 99 9.03 7.62 6.43
C HIS A 99 8.57 6.42 5.57
N VAL A 100 9.20 6.21 4.41
CA VAL A 100 8.88 5.10 3.50
C VAL A 100 9.10 3.75 4.19
N LYS A 101 10.17 3.62 4.99
CA LYS A 101 10.46 2.39 5.73
C LYS A 101 9.38 2.09 6.77
N VAL A 102 8.94 3.09 7.53
CA VAL A 102 7.86 2.92 8.52
C VAL A 102 6.57 2.52 7.82
N TYR A 103 6.18 3.19 6.73
CA TYR A 103 5.01 2.80 5.96
C TYR A 103 5.09 1.35 5.45
N SER A 104 6.23 0.99 4.85
CA SER A 104 6.44 -0.36 4.32
C SER A 104 6.32 -1.42 5.40
N MET A 105 6.81 -1.13 6.61
CA MET A 105 6.66 -2.00 7.76
C MET A 105 5.20 -2.11 8.21
N ILE A 106 4.43 -1.03 8.24
CA ILE A 106 2.98 -1.08 8.54
C ILE A 106 2.27 -1.96 7.51
N ARG A 107 2.44 -1.67 6.22
CA ARG A 107 1.85 -2.44 5.12
C ARG A 107 2.18 -3.92 5.22
N HIS A 108 3.45 -4.25 5.44
CA HIS A 108 3.87 -5.65 5.53
C HIS A 108 3.22 -6.37 6.71
N ASN A 109 3.15 -5.75 7.88
CA ASN A 109 2.49 -6.36 9.04
C ASN A 109 0.96 -6.47 8.86
N LEU A 110 0.32 -5.55 8.14
CA LEU A 110 -1.10 -5.67 7.77
C LEU A 110 -1.35 -6.84 6.81
N VAL A 111 -0.53 -6.96 5.76
CA VAL A 111 -0.68 -8.02 4.75
C VAL A 111 -0.42 -9.41 5.35
N GLU A 112 0.52 -9.51 6.29
CA GLU A 112 0.80 -10.75 7.01
C GLU A 112 -0.11 -10.99 8.22
N ASP A 113 -1.14 -10.16 8.41
CA ASP A 113 -2.12 -10.28 9.50
C ASP A 113 -1.48 -10.29 10.90
N ARG A 114 -0.37 -9.55 11.05
CA ARG A 114 0.41 -9.48 12.29
C ARG A 114 0.06 -8.30 13.17
N ILE A 115 -0.72 -7.36 12.65
CA ILE A 115 -1.32 -6.25 13.39
C ILE A 115 -2.76 -6.09 12.90
N SER A 116 -3.64 -5.60 13.75
CA SER A 116 -5.03 -5.34 13.35
C SER A 116 -5.12 -4.23 12.30
N GLU A 117 -6.15 -4.29 11.45
CA GLU A 117 -6.39 -3.26 10.44
C GLU A 117 -6.58 -1.88 11.05
N GLN A 118 -7.31 -1.77 12.17
CA GLN A 118 -7.50 -0.51 12.88
C GLN A 118 -6.15 0.08 13.34
N LEU A 119 -5.29 -0.72 13.97
CA LEU A 119 -3.97 -0.26 14.41
C LEU A 119 -3.13 0.19 13.21
N GLY A 120 -3.16 -0.54 12.10
CA GLY A 120 -2.45 -0.15 10.90
C GLY A 120 -2.96 1.16 10.28
N ARG A 121 -4.28 1.39 10.27
CA ARG A 121 -4.88 2.66 9.80
C ARG A 121 -4.44 3.83 10.67
N ASP A 122 -4.56 3.69 11.99
CA ASP A 122 -4.15 4.72 12.95
C ASP A 122 -2.64 5.02 12.84
N ALA A 123 -1.82 3.98 12.64
CA ALA A 123 -0.38 4.14 12.42
C ALA A 123 -0.04 4.85 11.11
N VAL A 124 -0.79 4.61 10.02
CA VAL A 124 -0.63 5.37 8.77
C VAL A 124 -1.04 6.83 8.97
N ASP A 125 -2.16 7.10 9.65
CA ASP A 125 -2.60 8.47 9.95
C ASP A 125 -1.54 9.23 10.76
N GLU A 126 -0.98 8.59 11.79
CA GLU A 126 0.09 9.18 12.58
C GLU A 126 1.36 9.42 11.74
N LEU A 127 1.72 8.48 10.86
CA LEU A 127 2.88 8.66 9.98
C LEU A 127 2.71 9.86 9.03
N LEU A 128 1.51 10.02 8.45
CA LEU A 128 1.20 11.16 7.59
C LEU A 128 1.21 12.46 8.38
N ALA A 129 0.67 12.47 9.61
CA ALA A 129 0.72 13.63 10.50
C ALA A 129 2.17 14.03 10.87
N ILE A 130 3.06 13.06 11.10
CA ILE A 130 4.50 13.32 11.28
C ILE A 130 5.10 13.96 10.02
N GLY A 131 4.66 13.53 8.84
CA GLY A 131 5.05 14.11 7.55
C GLY A 131 4.61 15.58 7.40
N GLU A 132 3.33 15.86 7.64
CA GLU A 132 2.80 17.23 7.60
C GLU A 132 3.48 18.14 8.62
N GLN A 133 3.69 17.65 9.84
CA GLN A 133 4.45 18.42 10.84
C GLN A 133 5.87 18.75 10.36
N ALA A 134 6.55 17.80 9.71
CA ALA A 134 7.88 18.05 9.17
C ALA A 134 7.86 19.13 8.09
N LYS A 135 6.81 19.16 7.27
CA LYS A 135 6.60 20.17 6.23
C LYS A 135 6.30 21.55 6.82
N GLU A 136 5.52 21.63 7.90
CA GLU A 136 5.20 22.89 8.59
C GLU A 136 6.42 23.52 9.28
N LEU A 137 7.37 22.69 9.73
CA LEU A 137 8.61 23.14 10.40
C LEU A 137 9.72 23.53 9.41
N GLN A 138 9.52 23.37 8.10
CA GLN A 138 10.50 23.79 7.11
C GLN A 138 10.62 25.31 7.09
N GLY A 139 11.87 25.79 7.04
CA GLY A 139 12.15 27.22 6.84
C GLY A 139 11.80 27.67 5.43
N GLU A 140 12.04 28.97 5.14
CA GLU A 140 11.81 29.56 3.82
C GLU A 140 12.58 28.86 2.69
N ASP A 141 13.69 28.19 3.01
CA ASP A 141 14.51 27.43 2.07
C ASP A 141 14.05 25.97 1.88
N GLY A 142 12.90 25.59 2.48
CA GLY A 142 12.33 24.25 2.41
C GLY A 142 13.08 23.20 3.24
N THR A 143 14.02 23.61 4.09
CA THR A 143 14.88 22.71 4.86
C THR A 143 14.50 22.73 6.33
N LEU A 144 14.46 21.55 6.95
CA LEU A 144 14.38 21.41 8.41
C LEU A 144 15.74 21.74 9.03
N ASN A 145 15.73 22.50 10.12
CA ASN A 145 16.93 22.62 10.95
C ASN A 145 17.27 21.27 11.61
N ALA A 146 18.48 21.15 12.17
CA ALA A 146 18.96 19.88 12.72
C ALA A 146 18.15 19.38 13.93
N GLU A 147 17.62 20.28 14.75
CA GLU A 147 16.84 19.94 15.95
C GLU A 147 15.46 19.38 15.57
N ASP A 148 14.77 20.04 14.65
CA ASP A 148 13.48 19.60 14.13
C ASP A 148 13.63 18.30 13.35
N ALA A 149 14.68 18.19 12.51
CA ALA A 149 14.98 16.94 11.81
C ALA A 149 15.21 15.77 12.79
N ALA A 150 15.97 15.98 13.87
CA ALA A 150 16.19 14.98 14.90
C ALA A 150 14.89 14.58 15.61
N THR A 151 14.02 15.56 15.89
CA THR A 151 12.70 15.34 16.50
C THR A 151 11.78 14.52 15.60
N ILE A 152 11.70 14.87 14.32
CA ILE A 152 10.91 14.11 13.32
C ILE A 152 11.45 12.69 13.18
N ALA A 153 12.77 12.52 13.09
CA ALA A 153 13.38 11.19 13.04
C ALA A 153 13.06 10.35 14.29
N ALA A 154 13.08 10.96 15.47
CA ALA A 154 12.71 10.30 16.72
C ALA A 154 11.24 9.84 16.72
N LYS A 155 10.31 10.67 16.21
CA LYS A 155 8.89 10.32 16.06
C LYS A 155 8.68 9.15 15.10
N GLN A 156 9.34 9.17 13.93
CA GLN A 156 9.29 8.06 12.98
C GLN A 156 9.80 6.75 13.62
N ARG A 157 10.92 6.81 14.36
CA ARG A 157 11.48 5.64 15.06
C ARG A 157 10.55 5.15 16.18
N ALA A 158 9.95 6.06 16.94
CA ALA A 158 9.02 5.71 18.02
C ALA A 158 7.76 5.03 17.49
N LEU A 159 7.19 5.54 16.39
CA LEU A 159 6.08 4.88 15.69
C LEU A 159 6.50 3.48 15.20
N GLY A 160 7.67 3.39 14.56
CA GLY A 160 8.21 2.11 14.12
C GLY A 160 8.37 1.09 15.25
N LYS A 161 8.85 1.54 16.42
CA LYS A 161 9.01 0.72 17.61
C LYS A 161 7.66 0.23 18.14
N ARG A 162 6.65 1.10 18.26
CA ARG A 162 5.31 0.72 18.72
C ARG A 162 4.66 -0.33 17.82
N ILE A 163 4.81 -0.21 16.50
CA ILE A 163 4.31 -1.22 15.55
C ILE A 163 5.03 -2.56 15.76
N ALA A 164 6.35 -2.54 15.95
CA ALA A 164 7.12 -3.75 16.20
C ALA A 164 6.77 -4.42 17.54
N GLU A 165 6.45 -3.63 18.57
CA GLU A 165 6.00 -4.11 19.88
C GLU A 165 4.57 -4.68 19.84
N ALA A 166 3.69 -4.11 19.01
CA ALA A 166 2.31 -4.58 18.83
C ALA A 166 2.20 -5.80 17.88
N ARG A 167 3.27 -6.12 17.15
CA ARG A 167 3.31 -7.20 16.17
C ARG A 167 3.11 -8.57 16.82
N GLU A 168 2.20 -9.36 16.25
CA GLU A 168 2.05 -10.77 16.60
C GLU A 168 3.24 -11.60 16.09
N SER A 169 3.88 -12.31 17.02
CA SER A 169 5.07 -13.12 16.72
C SER A 169 4.74 -14.36 15.88
N LYS A 170 3.56 -14.95 16.12
CA LYS A 170 3.05 -16.13 15.41
C LYS A 170 1.59 -15.89 15.02
N VAL A 171 1.31 -16.02 13.74
CA VAL A 171 -0.06 -15.98 13.19
C VAL A 171 -0.41 -17.39 12.73
N ASN A 172 -1.66 -17.81 12.93
CA ASN A 172 -2.12 -19.12 12.48
C ASN A 172 -2.21 -19.13 10.94
N PRO A 173 -1.44 -19.99 10.23
CA PRO A 173 -1.47 -20.03 8.78
C PRO A 173 -2.84 -20.42 8.19
N ASP A 174 -3.66 -21.16 8.94
CA ASP A 174 -4.97 -21.66 8.48
C ASP A 174 -6.06 -20.58 8.38
N ILE A 175 -5.77 -19.36 8.85
CA ILE A 175 -6.68 -18.21 8.79
C ILE A 175 -6.11 -17.03 7.99
N LEU A 176 -4.92 -17.20 7.41
CA LEU A 176 -4.23 -16.12 6.70
C LEU A 176 -4.88 -15.80 5.36
N THR A 177 -5.18 -14.52 5.15
CA THR A 177 -5.87 -13.98 3.97
C THR A 177 -5.03 -12.95 3.20
N PRO A 178 -3.71 -13.16 2.96
CA PRO A 178 -2.79 -12.10 2.52
C PRO A 178 -3.20 -11.38 1.23
N LYS A 179 -3.88 -12.08 0.31
CA LYS A 179 -4.41 -11.48 -0.93
C LYS A 179 -5.58 -10.52 -0.68
N VAL A 180 -6.41 -10.78 0.33
CA VAL A 180 -7.53 -9.93 0.75
C VAL A 180 -6.96 -8.70 1.44
N ASN A 181 -6.06 -8.89 2.41
CA ASN A 181 -5.38 -7.82 3.14
C ASN A 181 -4.63 -6.87 2.20
N GLU A 182 -3.90 -7.40 1.21
CA GLU A 182 -3.21 -6.58 0.21
C GLU A 182 -4.19 -5.71 -0.60
N ARG A 183 -5.36 -6.24 -0.94
CA ARG A 183 -6.41 -5.48 -1.64
C ARG A 183 -7.01 -4.40 -0.73
N GLN A 184 -7.28 -4.69 0.54
CA GLN A 184 -7.76 -3.69 1.50
C GLN A 184 -6.77 -2.55 1.67
N VAL A 185 -5.47 -2.85 1.82
CA VAL A 185 -4.43 -1.81 1.88
C VAL A 185 -4.47 -0.92 0.63
N HIS A 186 -4.53 -1.52 -0.56
CA HIS A 186 -4.61 -0.73 -1.80
C HIS A 186 -5.89 0.11 -1.88
N MET A 187 -7.03 -0.43 -1.45
CA MET A 187 -8.28 0.33 -1.44
C MET A 187 -8.26 1.47 -0.41
N GLU A 188 -7.59 1.29 0.73
CA GLU A 188 -7.38 2.36 1.72
C GLU A 188 -6.51 3.49 1.13
N GLU A 189 -5.46 3.16 0.36
CA GLU A 189 -4.67 4.15 -0.37
C GLU A 189 -5.53 4.92 -1.40
N LEU A 190 -6.40 4.20 -2.14
CA LEU A 190 -7.34 4.82 -3.07
C LEU A 190 -8.38 5.69 -2.38
N TYR A 191 -8.84 5.27 -1.20
CA TYR A 191 -9.78 6.03 -0.38
C TYR A 191 -9.18 7.37 0.03
N ARG A 192 -7.94 7.36 0.54
CA ARG A 192 -7.19 8.58 0.87
C ARG A 192 -7.03 9.48 -0.33
N PHE A 193 -6.60 8.94 -1.47
CA PHE A 193 -6.52 9.71 -2.71
C PHE A 193 -7.87 10.36 -3.06
N ALA A 194 -8.97 9.61 -3.02
CA ALA A 194 -10.30 10.10 -3.39
C ALA A 194 -10.77 11.24 -2.48
N VAL A 195 -10.46 11.16 -1.19
CA VAL A 195 -10.79 12.19 -0.18
C VAL A 195 -9.89 13.42 -0.36
N ASP A 196 -8.58 13.25 -0.39
CA ASP A 196 -7.60 14.35 -0.43
C ASP A 196 -7.70 15.15 -1.72
N SER A 197 -7.89 14.46 -2.85
CA SER A 197 -8.09 15.09 -4.17
C SER A 197 -9.48 15.68 -4.36
N LYS A 198 -10.40 15.48 -3.40
CA LYS A 198 -11.82 15.83 -3.49
C LYS A 198 -12.55 15.20 -4.68
N THR A 199 -12.01 14.11 -5.22
CA THR A 199 -12.67 13.32 -6.28
C THR A 199 -13.94 12.66 -5.75
N ALA A 200 -13.92 12.20 -4.49
CA ALA A 200 -15.11 11.72 -3.80
C ALA A 200 -15.79 12.86 -3.02
N SER A 201 -17.10 13.03 -3.22
CA SER A 201 -17.92 13.81 -2.30
C SER A 201 -17.93 13.18 -0.90
N LYS A 202 -18.31 13.95 0.14
CA LYS A 202 -18.43 13.45 1.52
C LYS A 202 -19.31 12.20 1.62
N GLY A 203 -20.42 12.16 0.89
CA GLY A 203 -21.32 11.00 0.85
C GLY A 203 -20.72 9.77 0.17
N GLN A 204 -19.98 9.96 -0.93
CA GLN A 204 -19.25 8.88 -1.60
C GLN A 204 -18.11 8.36 -0.72
N ALA A 205 -17.33 9.23 -0.09
CA ALA A 205 -16.28 8.84 0.85
C ALA A 205 -16.84 8.00 2.01
N ALA A 206 -17.91 8.46 2.65
CA ALA A 206 -18.58 7.69 3.70
C ALA A 206 -19.07 6.31 3.21
N THR A 207 -19.51 6.21 1.96
CA THR A 207 -19.94 4.94 1.36
C THR A 207 -18.76 4.00 1.10
N LEU A 208 -17.66 4.50 0.56
CA LEU A 208 -16.43 3.73 0.36
C LEU A 208 -15.88 3.21 1.69
N ARG A 209 -15.86 4.04 2.74
CA ARG A 209 -15.46 3.64 4.10
C ARG A 209 -16.33 2.49 4.62
N ARG A 210 -17.66 2.58 4.50
CA ARG A 210 -18.58 1.50 4.91
C ARG A 210 -18.32 0.20 4.16
N HIS A 211 -17.95 0.26 2.88
CA HIS A 211 -17.59 -0.93 2.11
C HIS A 211 -16.30 -1.58 2.63
N LEU A 212 -15.28 -0.77 2.96
CA LEU A 212 -14.05 -1.28 3.58
C LEU A 212 -14.31 -1.90 4.95
N ASP A 213 -15.03 -1.20 5.83
CA ASP A 213 -15.39 -1.71 7.16
C ASP A 213 -16.22 -3.00 7.07
N SER A 214 -17.06 -3.12 6.03
CA SER A 214 -17.82 -4.35 5.80
C SER A 214 -16.95 -5.50 5.31
N LEU A 215 -15.87 -5.23 4.55
CA LEU A 215 -14.96 -6.25 4.07
C LEU A 215 -14.11 -6.80 5.23
N GLU A 216 -13.55 -5.90 6.05
CA GLU A 216 -12.83 -6.22 7.29
C GLU A 216 -13.69 -7.11 8.20
N LYS A 217 -14.95 -6.71 8.47
CA LYS A 217 -15.86 -7.53 9.29
C LYS A 217 -16.16 -8.91 8.71
N LYS A 218 -16.27 -9.03 7.39
CA LYS A 218 -16.53 -10.33 6.73
C LYS A 218 -15.31 -11.24 6.87
N GLU A 219 -14.12 -10.67 6.71
CA GLU A 219 -12.87 -11.37 6.92
C GLU A 219 -12.69 -11.83 8.38
N ASP A 220 -12.90 -10.93 9.35
CA ASP A 220 -12.86 -11.27 10.79
C ASP A 220 -13.85 -12.39 11.13
N THR A 221 -15.04 -12.35 10.54
CA THR A 221 -16.05 -13.39 10.74
C THR A 221 -15.60 -14.74 10.18
N ALA A 222 -14.96 -14.76 9.01
CA ALA A 222 -14.41 -15.97 8.42
C ALA A 222 -13.24 -16.54 9.25
N LYS A 223 -12.42 -15.67 9.86
CA LYS A 223 -11.31 -16.07 10.72
C LYS A 223 -11.75 -16.61 12.08
N LYS A 224 -12.96 -16.28 12.53
CA LYS A 224 -13.47 -16.54 13.89
C LYS A 224 -13.42 -18.02 14.30
N ASP A 225 -13.67 -18.93 13.37
CA ASP A 225 -13.72 -20.37 13.64
C ASP A 225 -12.32 -21.02 13.65
N GLY A 226 -11.26 -20.21 13.50
CA GLY A 226 -9.86 -20.66 13.59
C GLY A 226 -9.34 -21.40 12.35
N LYS A 227 -10.16 -21.50 11.30
CA LYS A 227 -9.82 -22.07 10.01
C LYS A 227 -10.69 -21.45 8.92
N ILE A 228 -10.09 -21.12 7.78
CA ILE A 228 -10.80 -20.67 6.58
C ILE A 228 -10.75 -21.78 5.54
N SER A 229 -11.89 -22.09 4.92
CA SER A 229 -11.96 -23.00 3.78
C SER A 229 -11.60 -22.30 2.46
N ASP A 230 -11.15 -23.06 1.46
CA ASP A 230 -10.87 -22.52 0.12
C ASP A 230 -12.08 -21.77 -0.47
N ARG A 231 -13.29 -22.28 -0.22
CA ARG A 231 -14.54 -21.64 -0.64
C ARG A 231 -14.76 -20.28 0.04
N GLU A 232 -14.40 -20.15 1.31
CA GLU A 232 -14.48 -18.88 2.03
C GLU A 232 -13.40 -17.90 1.56
N HIS A 233 -12.19 -18.39 1.27
CA HIS A 233 -11.15 -17.60 0.61
C HIS A 233 -11.63 -17.03 -0.73
N GLU A 234 -12.20 -17.87 -1.61
CA GLU A 234 -12.75 -17.43 -2.89
C GLU A 234 -13.85 -16.39 -2.70
N LYS A 235 -14.77 -16.63 -1.76
CA LYS A 235 -15.84 -15.68 -1.44
C LYS A 235 -15.29 -14.33 -0.97
N LEU A 236 -14.29 -14.30 -0.08
CA LEU A 236 -13.66 -13.05 0.36
C LEU A 236 -13.01 -12.31 -0.82
N ILE A 237 -12.38 -13.05 -1.72
CA ILE A 237 -11.79 -12.49 -2.95
C ILE A 237 -12.86 -11.89 -3.86
N GLU A 238 -14.01 -12.54 -4.05
CA GLU A 238 -15.14 -11.99 -4.80
C GLU A 238 -15.68 -10.71 -4.15
N GLU A 239 -15.81 -10.71 -2.83
CA GLU A 239 -16.27 -9.54 -2.07
C GLU A 239 -15.32 -8.34 -2.24
N THR A 240 -14.00 -8.57 -2.26
CA THR A 240 -13.04 -7.49 -2.58
C THR A 240 -13.25 -6.94 -3.99
N ILE A 241 -13.67 -7.75 -4.96
CA ILE A 241 -13.94 -7.28 -6.33
C ILE A 241 -15.18 -6.38 -6.35
N GLU A 242 -16.22 -6.71 -5.59
CA GLU A 242 -17.40 -5.85 -5.48
C GLU A 242 -17.09 -4.50 -4.83
N VAL A 243 -16.27 -4.50 -3.77
CA VAL A 243 -15.78 -3.24 -3.19
C VAL A 243 -14.94 -2.46 -4.21
N TRP A 244 -14.06 -3.12 -4.95
CA TRP A 244 -13.25 -2.48 -6.00
C TRP A 244 -14.11 -1.80 -7.06
N LYS A 245 -15.22 -2.43 -7.49
CA LYS A 245 -16.17 -1.83 -8.43
C LYS A 245 -16.80 -0.55 -7.87
N ALA A 246 -17.04 -0.46 -6.56
CA ALA A 246 -17.51 0.76 -5.92
C ALA A 246 -16.45 1.88 -6.01
N PHE A 247 -15.19 1.58 -5.72
CA PHE A 247 -14.07 2.51 -5.91
C PHE A 247 -13.97 2.99 -7.36
N ALA A 248 -13.99 2.08 -8.32
CA ALA A 248 -13.90 2.41 -9.74
C ALA A 248 -15.04 3.33 -10.22
N LYS A 249 -16.24 3.20 -9.65
CA LYS A 249 -17.37 4.10 -9.97
C LYS A 249 -17.17 5.51 -9.42
N VAL A 250 -16.56 5.65 -8.24
CA VAL A 250 -16.30 6.96 -7.62
C VAL A 250 -15.11 7.66 -8.25
N LEU A 251 -14.07 6.91 -8.61
CA LEU A 251 -12.86 7.43 -9.25
C LEU A 251 -13.04 7.67 -10.75
N LYS A 252 -14.21 7.35 -11.31
CA LYS A 252 -14.54 7.65 -12.70
C LYS A 252 -14.68 9.19 -12.86
N PRO A 253 -14.09 9.81 -13.89
CA PRO A 253 -14.31 11.22 -14.20
C PRO A 253 -15.77 11.52 -14.51
#